data_AF-A0A7Y8IQK0-F1
#
_entry.id   AF-A0A7Y8IQK0-F1
#
_cell.length_a   1.000
_cell.length_b   1.000
_cell.length_c   1.000
_cell.angle_alpha   90.00
_cell.angle_beta   90.00
_cell.angle_gamma   90.00
#
_symmetry.space_group_name_H-M   'P 1'
#
loop_
_entity.id
_entity.type
_entity.pdbx_description
1 polymer ?
#
loop_
_entity_poly.entity_id
_entity_poly.type
_entity_poly.pdbx_seq_one_letter_code
_entity_poly.pdbx_strand_id
1 'polypeptide(L)' 'MSELDEFGVHAGTRPEEALRLAMEREKKAREFYLRCVAIVADPGVKKMFEFLAKEEARHFDLIETEYNRFVVKEG' A
#
# COMPACT_ATOMS: atom_id res chain seq x y z
N MET A 1 -24.11 10.96 7.59
CA MET A 1 -23.06 10.54 6.62
C MET A 1 -22.91 9.05 6.83
N SER A 2 -23.21 8.22 5.84
CA SER A 2 -23.09 6.76 6.00
C SER A 2 -21.63 6.40 6.23
N GLU A 3 -21.37 5.46 7.13
CA GLU A 3 -20.05 4.88 7.47
C GLU A 3 -19.30 4.24 6.28
N LEU A 4 -19.77 4.43 5.04
CA LEU A 4 -19.35 3.71 3.84
C LEU A 4 -18.15 4.30 3.08
N ASP A 5 -17.49 5.35 3.57
CA ASP A 5 -16.40 6.02 2.83
C ASP A 5 -15.03 6.04 3.52
N GLU A 6 -14.87 5.43 4.70
CA GLU A 6 -13.62 5.51 5.47
C GLU A 6 -12.40 4.93 4.71
N PHE A 7 -12.65 3.92 3.89
CA PHE A 7 -11.60 3.23 3.12
C PHE A 7 -11.58 3.57 1.64
N GLY A 8 -12.43 4.48 1.14
CA GLY A 8 -12.47 4.86 -0.28
C GLY A 8 -12.86 3.71 -1.22
N VAL A 9 -13.57 2.70 -0.71
CA VAL A 9 -14.09 1.54 -1.46
C VAL A 9 -15.55 1.35 -1.05
N HIS A 10 -16.42 1.13 -2.02
CA HIS A 10 -17.86 0.97 -1.83
C HIS A 10 -18.42 -0.21 -2.65
N ALA A 11 -19.70 -0.54 -2.49
CA ALA A 11 -20.33 -1.69 -3.17
C ALA A 11 -20.20 -1.71 -4.70
N GLY A 12 -20.06 -0.54 -5.34
CA GLY A 12 -19.84 -0.42 -6.79
C GLY A 12 -18.38 -0.37 -7.24
N THR A 13 -17.40 -0.46 -6.34
CA THR A 13 -15.98 -0.35 -6.70
C THR A 13 -15.55 -1.63 -7.40
N ARG A 14 -14.96 -1.50 -8.58
CA ARG A 14 -14.47 -2.66 -9.32
C ARG A 14 -13.19 -3.22 -8.66
N PRO A 15 -12.90 -4.54 -8.78
CA PRO A 15 -11.71 -5.14 -8.17
C PRO A 15 -10.40 -4.43 -8.54
N GLU A 16 -10.22 -4.03 -9.79
CA GLU A 16 -9.01 -3.36 -10.24
C GLU A 16 -8.88 -1.92 -9.71
N GLU A 17 -10.00 -1.22 -9.47
CA GLU A 17 -10.00 0.09 -8.81
C GLU A 17 -9.57 -0.05 -7.34
N ALA A 18 -10.09 -1.06 -6.64
CA ALA A 18 -9.73 -1.34 -5.26
C ALA A 18 -8.24 -1.71 -5.12
N LEU A 19 -7.73 -2.55 -6.03
CA LEU A 19 -6.32 -2.93 -6.08
C LEU A 19 -5.41 -1.74 -6.40
N ARG A 20 -5.81 -0.85 -7.31
CA ARG A 20 -5.07 0.39 -7.60
C ARG A 20 -5.00 1.30 -6.38
N LEU A 21 -6.10 1.45 -5.64
CA LEU A 21 -6.12 2.21 -4.39
C LEU A 21 -5.21 1.58 -3.34
N ALA A 22 -5.21 0.26 -3.20
CA ALA A 22 -4.33 -0.45 -2.29
C ALA A 22 -2.84 -0.22 -2.62
N MET A 23 -2.45 -0.36 -3.90
CA MET A 23 -1.09 -0.06 -4.36
C MET A 23 -0.65 1.38 -4.03
N GLU A 24 -1.55 2.36 -4.21
CA GLU A 24 -1.25 3.76 -3.85
C GLU A 24 -1.01 3.93 -2.35
N ARG A 25 -1.74 3.19 -1.51
CA ARG A 25 -1.55 3.20 -0.05
C ARG A 25 -0.23 2.58 0.37
N GLU A 26 0.13 1.43 -0.19
CA GLU A 26 1.43 0.78 0.10
C GLU A 26 2.59 1.71 -0.26
N LYS A 27 2.50 2.40 -1.40
CA LYS A 27 3.52 3.38 -1.80
C LYS A 27 3.63 4.53 -0.80
N LYS A 28 2.50 5.10 -0.36
CA LYS A 28 2.47 6.18 0.65
C LYS A 28 3.00 5.73 2.02
N ALA A 29 2.64 4.51 2.45
CA ALA A 29 3.13 3.92 3.70
C ALA A 29 4.64 3.70 3.66
N ARG A 30 5.16 3.14 2.55
CA ARG A 30 6.60 3.00 2.32
C ARG A 30 7.33 4.35 2.40
N GLU A 31 6.83 5.36 1.68
CA GLU A 31 7.41 6.71 1.71
C GLU A 31 7.37 7.31 3.12
N PHE A 32 6.30 7.08 3.87
CA PHE A 32 6.19 7.51 5.27
C PHE A 32 7.28 6.88 6.14
N TYR A 33 7.46 5.56 6.09
CA TYR A 33 8.50 4.90 6.88
C TYR A 33 9.90 5.32 6.46
N LEU A 34 10.17 5.53 5.17
CA LEU A 34 11.45 6.08 4.71
C LEU A 34 11.72 7.49 5.23
N ARG A 35 10.68 8.34 5.36
CA ARG A 35 10.81 9.65 6.03
C ARG A 35 11.14 9.48 7.52
N CYS A 36 10.52 8.51 8.20
CA CYS A 36 10.83 8.21 9.60
C CYS A 36 12.29 7.75 9.79
N VAL A 37 12.82 6.91 8.89
CA VAL A 37 14.24 6.48 8.88
C VAL A 37 15.19 7.68 8.82
N ALA A 38 14.82 8.74 8.11
CA ALA A 38 15.65 9.93 7.94
C ALA A 38 15.72 10.84 9.18
N ILE A 39 14.74 10.77 10.09
CA ILE A 39 14.63 11.68 11.24
C ILE A 39 14.89 11.01 12.59
N VAL A 40 14.87 9.68 12.67
CA VAL A 40 15.04 8.97 13.93
C VAL A 40 16.53 8.76 14.26
N ALA A 41 16.90 9.02 15.52
CA ALA A 41 18.28 8.87 16.00
C ALA A 41 18.58 7.48 16.56
N ASP A 42 17.59 6.83 17.18
CA ASP A 42 17.77 5.51 17.78
C ASP A 42 18.00 4.44 16.69
N PRO A 43 19.12 3.69 16.71
CA PRO A 43 19.42 2.69 15.68
C PRO A 43 18.41 1.53 15.63
N GLY A 44 17.81 1.15 16.76
CA GLY A 44 16.81 0.09 16.83
C GLY A 44 15.51 0.50 16.15
N VAL A 45 15.03 1.71 16.46
CA VAL A 45 13.84 2.28 15.83
C VAL A 45 14.07 2.55 14.34
N LYS A 46 15.27 2.99 13.94
CA LYS A 46 15.64 3.13 12.53
C LYS A 46 15.50 1.81 11.77
N LYS A 47 16.06 0.73 12.32
CA LYS A 47 15.98 -0.62 11.73
C LYS A 47 14.55 -1.13 11.63
N MET A 48 13.70 -0.81 12.61
CA MET A 48 12.27 -1.12 12.56
C MET A 48 11.58 -0.42 11.39
N PHE A 49 11.81 0.89 11.19
CA PHE A 49 11.21 1.60 10.06
C PHE A 49 11.77 1.15 8.70
N GLU A 50 13.06 0.81 8.60
CA GLU A 50 13.64 0.21 7.40
C GLU A 50 12.98 -1.14 7.06
N PHE A 51 12.71 -1.96 8.08
CA PHE A 51 11.98 -3.22 7.92
C PHE A 51 10.56 -2.96 7.41
N LEU A 52 9.81 -2.05 8.04
CA LEU A 52 8.44 -1.73 7.60
C LEU A 52 8.40 -1.19 6.17
N ALA A 53 9.30 -0.27 5.81
CA ALA A 53 9.41 0.23 4.43
C ALA A 53 9.69 -0.88 3.40
N LYS A 54 10.40 -1.95 3.81
CA LYS A 54 10.66 -3.12 2.96
C LYS A 54 9.45 -4.03 2.86
N GLU A 55 8.67 -4.21 3.93
CA GLU A 55 7.42 -4.97 3.88
C GLU A 55 6.40 -4.31 2.95
N GLU A 56 6.23 -2.99 3.03
CA GLU A 56 5.27 -2.30 2.12
C GLU A 56 5.67 -2.39 0.64
N ALA A 57 6.97 -2.49 0.34
CA ALA A 57 7.42 -2.79 -1.02
C ALA A 57 6.98 -4.20 -1.48
N ARG A 58 7.08 -5.20 -0.60
CA ARG A 58 6.62 -6.57 -0.90
C ARG A 58 5.10 -6.64 -1.03
N HIS A 59 4.37 -5.92 -0.19
CA HIS A 59 2.92 -5.82 -0.29
C HIS A 59 2.51 -5.19 -1.62
N PHE A 60 3.18 -4.12 -2.05
CA PHE A 60 2.97 -3.51 -3.36
C PHE A 60 3.16 -4.54 -4.49
N ASP A 61 4.29 -5.26 -4.51
CA ASP A 61 4.59 -6.26 -5.55
C ASP A 61 3.53 -7.38 -5.64
N LEU A 62 3.02 -7.82 -4.48
CA LEU A 62 1.94 -8.80 -4.39
C LEU A 62 0.63 -8.26 -4.98
N ILE A 63 0.26 -7.03 -4.62
CA ILE A 63 -0.97 -6.39 -5.11
C ILE A 63 -0.86 -6.11 -6.61
N GLU A 64 0.30 -5.67 -7.10
CA GLU A 64 0.56 -5.45 -8.52
C GLU A 64 0.41 -6.76 -9.32
N THR A 65 0.92 -7.87 -8.77
CA THR A 65 0.75 -9.19 -9.37
C THR A 65 -0.73 -9.59 -9.50
N GLU A 66 -1.52 -9.36 -8.47
CA GLU A 66 -2.97 -9.63 -8.51
C GLU A 66 -3.70 -8.66 -9.44
N TYR A 67 -3.36 -7.37 -9.44
CA TYR A 67 -3.90 -6.38 -10.37
C TYR A 67 -3.69 -6.82 -11.83
N ASN A 68 -2.47 -7.23 -12.18
CA ASN A 68 -2.15 -7.73 -13.50
C ASN A 68 -2.94 -8.98 -13.87
N ARG A 69 -3.21 -9.88 -12.91
CA ARG A 69 -4.07 -11.05 -13.15
C ARG A 69 -5.50 -10.67 -13.51
N PHE A 70 -6.07 -9.64 -12.89
CA PHE A 70 -7.42 -9.18 -13.19
C PHE A 70 -7.49 -8.43 -14.52
N VAL A 71 -6.56 -7.52 -14.76
CA VAL A 71 -6.58 -6.69 -15.98
C VAL A 71 -6.22 -7.49 -17.23
N VAL A 72 -5.27 -8.44 -17.15
CA VAL A 72 -4.86 -9.25 -18.31
C VAL A 72 -5.86 -10.36 -18.64
N LYS A 73 -6.69 -10.81 -17.69
CA LYS A 73 -7.75 -11.80 -17.99
C LYS A 73 -9.00 -11.20 -18.63
N GLU A 74 -9.19 -9.89 -18.57
CA GLU A 74 -10.31 -9.19 -19.21
C GLU A 74 -9.95 -8.54 -20.56
N GLY A 75 -8.76 -8.82 -21.11
CA GLY A 75 -8.35 -8.48 -22.48
C GLY A 75 -8.35 -9.69 -23.40
#